data_AF-A0A819HH62-F1
#
_entry.id   AF-A0A819HH62-F1
#
_cell.length_a   1.000
_cell.length_b   1.000
_cell.length_c   1.000
_cell.angle_alpha   90.00
_cell.angle_beta   90.00
_cell.angle_gamma   90.00
#
_symmetry.space_group_name_H-M   'P 1'
#
loop_
_entity.id
_entity.type
_entity.pdbx_description
1 polymer ?
#
loop_
_entity_poly.entity_id
_entity_poly.type
_entity_poly.pdbx_seq_one_letter_code
_entity_poly.pdbx_strand_id
1 'polypeptide(L)'
;MSSDPLINPNPYYRVNRWSRFFHSWIAILLKKSHKQGTLHLNDLYDLLPQLEATKLTDDLEKNWLNEVKQTQSKPNLVRATLKTMGWGPLLTGLLLIPTELAKFSQPILLTFLMGFFDICPTISASYAWLLVAATSLAALICSTAYHQYFHRITIYGLQMRVAYTGLIFRKILRLSSHSINNLSSGQITNLISNDASQIELTFYFIHYLWVAPLEIAFVIIFFWKYVKYISLIAVGYTLCLLIIQASFGRLFVYLRARILHVTDERIKIMSEIIKSMRIVKMYCWETAFYNKIRSIRKREIIQYAFRLLLDCIQTLLSHTYISVTFLMLYGTMWLLEIKFDTRFFALAACMLGYMRLSIIDFFTYAVRYLVNYLAAKKTYTS
;
A
#
# COMPACT_ATOMS: atom_id res chain seq x y z
N MET A 1 0.98 20.47 28.65
CA MET A 1 -0.38 20.62 28.07
C MET A 1 -0.58 22.08 27.74
N SER A 2 -0.22 22.50 26.53
CA SER A 2 -0.68 23.76 25.94
C SER A 2 -1.95 23.42 25.18
N SER A 3 -3.10 23.43 25.86
CA SER A 3 -4.39 23.27 25.19
C SER A 3 -4.76 24.63 24.61
N ASP A 4 -4.26 24.92 23.41
CA ASP A 4 -4.82 26.00 22.62
C ASP A 4 -6.34 25.74 22.45
N PRO A 5 -7.19 26.77 22.59
CA PRO A 5 -8.63 26.58 22.48
C PRO A 5 -9.00 26.02 21.10
N LEU A 6 -9.82 24.96 21.07
CA LEU A 6 -10.30 24.34 19.83
C LEU A 6 -11.07 25.38 19.00
N ILE A 7 -10.56 25.69 17.80
CA ILE A 7 -11.11 26.71 16.90
C ILE A 7 -12.28 26.11 16.10
N ASN A 8 -12.15 24.86 15.65
CA ASN A 8 -13.16 24.17 14.86
C ASN A 8 -13.24 22.69 15.28
N PRO A 9 -14.04 22.36 16.31
CA PRO A 9 -14.00 21.05 16.95
C PRO A 9 -14.40 19.94 15.98
N ASN A 10 -13.66 18.83 16.02
CA ASN A 10 -13.88 17.71 15.13
C ASN A 10 -15.28 17.10 15.29
N PRO A 11 -16.09 16.95 14.21
CA PRO A 11 -17.42 16.36 14.29
C PRO A 11 -17.39 14.93 14.82
N TYR A 12 -16.24 14.25 14.74
CA TYR A 12 -16.03 12.91 15.29
C TYR A 12 -16.43 12.79 16.78
N TYR A 13 -16.34 13.87 17.56
CA TYR A 13 -16.80 13.89 18.96
C TYR A 13 -18.31 13.75 19.11
N ARG A 14 -19.08 14.42 18.25
CA ARG A 14 -20.53 14.59 18.39
C ARG A 14 -21.33 13.56 17.59
N VAL A 15 -20.73 12.97 16.57
CA VAL A 15 -21.44 12.03 15.69
C VAL A 15 -21.64 10.66 16.34
N ASN A 16 -22.80 10.07 16.05
CA ASN A 16 -23.20 8.75 16.54
C ASN A 16 -22.33 7.61 15.97
N ARG A 17 -22.41 6.42 16.57
CA ARG A 17 -21.58 5.27 16.18
C ARG A 17 -21.79 4.85 14.71
N TRP A 18 -23.02 4.93 14.22
CA TRP A 18 -23.37 4.62 12.82
C TRP A 18 -22.71 5.60 11.84
N SER A 19 -22.70 6.88 12.16
CA SER A 19 -22.06 7.89 11.34
C SER A 19 -20.55 7.71 11.29
N ARG A 20 -19.93 7.27 12.40
CA ARG A 20 -18.51 6.87 12.42
C ARG A 20 -18.26 5.63 11.56
N PHE A 21 -19.13 4.62 11.67
CA PHE A 21 -18.99 3.37 10.91
C PHE A 21 -19.13 3.57 9.39
N PHE A 22 -20.09 4.39 8.95
CA PHE A 22 -20.27 4.68 7.52
C PHE A 22 -19.48 5.90 7.04
N HIS A 23 -18.64 6.51 7.89
CA HIS A 23 -17.90 7.74 7.60
C HIS A 23 -18.77 8.92 7.09
N SER A 24 -20.08 8.89 7.35
CA SER A 24 -21.02 9.89 6.84
C SER A 24 -20.79 11.30 7.40
N TRP A 25 -20.08 11.41 8.52
CA TRP A 25 -19.70 12.70 9.12
C TRP A 25 -18.85 13.57 8.17
N ILE A 26 -18.09 12.95 7.26
CA ILE A 26 -17.29 13.68 6.26
C ILE A 26 -18.18 14.44 5.27
N ALA A 27 -19.43 14.02 5.10
CA ALA A 27 -20.39 14.68 4.21
C ALA A 27 -20.66 16.14 4.63
N ILE A 28 -20.45 16.49 5.90
CA ILE A 28 -20.57 17.87 6.39
C ILE A 28 -19.52 18.76 5.70
N LEU A 29 -18.26 18.30 5.68
CA LEU A 29 -17.16 19.02 5.03
C LEU A 29 -17.32 19.03 3.50
N LEU A 30 -17.74 17.91 2.90
CA LEU A 30 -17.99 17.83 1.46
C LEU A 30 -19.11 18.78 1.01
N LYS A 31 -20.22 18.84 1.76
CA LYS A 31 -21.31 19.80 1.48
C LYS A 31 -20.84 21.25 1.64
N LYS A 32 -19.99 21.53 2.63
CA LYS A 32 -19.41 22.86 2.84
C LYS A 32 -18.53 23.25 1.65
N SER A 33 -17.64 22.37 1.21
CA SER A 33 -16.80 22.56 0.02
C SER A 33 -17.63 22.80 -1.24
N HIS A 34 -18.69 22.03 -1.47
CA HIS A 34 -19.55 22.20 -2.63
C HIS A 34 -20.25 23.56 -2.65
N LYS A 35 -20.71 24.05 -1.48
CA LYS A 35 -21.38 25.36 -1.36
C LYS A 35 -20.42 26.54 -1.50
N GLN A 36 -19.21 26.43 -0.97
CA GLN A 36 -18.23 27.52 -0.93
C GLN A 36 -17.24 27.51 -2.11
N GLY A 37 -17.22 26.44 -2.91
CA GLY A 37 -16.28 26.23 -4.00
C GLY A 37 -14.91 25.77 -3.52
N THR A 38 -14.22 26.60 -2.73
CA THR A 38 -12.88 26.33 -2.20
C THR A 38 -12.87 26.23 -0.68
N LEU A 39 -12.18 25.21 -0.14
CA LEU A 39 -11.93 25.10 1.30
C LEU A 39 -10.68 25.90 1.68
N HIS A 40 -10.77 26.65 2.78
CA HIS A 40 -9.63 27.31 3.41
C HIS A 40 -9.15 26.51 4.63
N LEU A 41 -7.95 26.82 5.13
CA LEU A 41 -7.36 26.15 6.30
C LEU A 41 -8.29 26.20 7.52
N ASN A 42 -8.95 27.34 7.74
CA ASN A 42 -9.88 27.56 8.85
C ASN A 42 -11.17 26.72 8.74
N ASP A 43 -11.47 26.16 7.57
CA ASP A 43 -12.63 25.29 7.38
C ASP A 43 -12.37 23.85 7.82
N LEU A 44 -11.10 23.48 7.98
CA LEU A 44 -10.68 22.16 8.44
C LEU A 44 -10.94 22.02 9.94
N TYR A 45 -11.22 20.79 10.34
CA TYR A 45 -11.45 20.47 11.74
C TYR A 45 -10.13 20.30 12.49
N ASP A 46 -10.16 20.65 13.77
CA ASP A 46 -9.07 20.37 14.69
C ASP A 46 -8.79 18.86 14.77
N LEU A 47 -7.53 18.53 14.99
CA LEU A 47 -7.08 17.16 15.18
C LEU A 47 -7.69 16.57 16.46
N LEU A 48 -7.90 15.27 16.45
CA LEU A 48 -8.18 14.52 17.68
C LEU A 48 -6.90 14.51 18.55
N PRO A 49 -6.98 14.64 19.89
CA PRO A 49 -5.83 14.62 20.80
C PRO A 49 -4.97 13.36 20.70
N GLN A 50 -5.55 12.26 20.22
CA GLN A 50 -4.85 11.01 19.97
C GLN A 50 -4.00 11.02 18.69
N LEU A 51 -4.21 12.02 17.83
CA LEU A 51 -3.50 12.24 16.57
C LEU A 51 -2.53 13.43 16.65
N GLU A 52 -2.45 14.10 17.80
CA GLU A 52 -1.50 15.20 18.02
C GLU A 52 -0.06 14.70 17.96
N ALA A 53 0.79 15.45 17.25
CA ALA A 53 2.17 15.07 17.01
C ALA A 53 3.00 15.00 18.31
N THR A 54 2.74 15.90 19.26
CA THR A 54 3.42 15.95 20.57
C THR A 54 3.23 14.63 21.31
N LYS A 55 1.97 14.22 21.51
CA LYS A 55 1.61 12.99 22.19
C LYS A 55 2.20 11.75 21.51
N LEU A 56 2.01 11.63 20.19
CA LEU A 56 2.52 10.49 19.42
C LEU A 56 4.04 10.37 19.50
N THR A 57 4.74 11.50 19.47
CA THR A 57 6.21 11.54 19.59
C THR A 57 6.66 11.20 21.01
N ASP A 58 5.98 11.73 22.04
CA ASP A 58 6.28 11.44 23.45
C ASP A 58 6.12 9.94 23.77
N ASP A 59 5.02 9.34 23.30
CA ASP A 59 4.73 7.93 23.53
C ASP A 59 5.79 7.02 22.86
N LEU A 60 6.20 7.34 21.62
CA LEU A 60 7.25 6.60 20.92
C LEU A 60 8.63 6.81 21.55
N GLU A 61 9.00 8.04 21.91
CA GLU A 61 10.28 8.35 22.56
C GLU A 61 10.40 7.63 23.90
N LYS A 62 9.35 7.63 24.72
CA LYS A 62 9.31 6.90 26.00
C LYS A 62 9.57 5.41 25.80
N ASN A 63 8.89 4.78 24.84
CA ASN A 63 9.06 3.35 24.56
C ASN A 63 10.43 3.04 23.95
N TRP A 64 10.96 3.93 23.12
CA TRP A 64 12.31 3.81 22.58
C TRP A 64 13.37 3.87 23.68
N LEU A 65 13.31 4.84 24.58
CA LEU A 65 14.25 4.96 25.70
C LEU A 65 14.17 3.75 26.65
N ASN A 66 12.97 3.22 26.89
CA ASN A 66 12.80 1.99 27.66
C ASN A 66 13.45 0.77 26.98
N GLU A 67 13.31 0.64 25.65
CA GLU A 67 13.95 -0.44 24.89
C GLU A 67 15.49 -0.32 24.90
N VAL A 68 16.03 0.90 24.79
CA VAL A 68 17.47 1.16 24.88
C VAL A 68 18.02 0.80 26.27
N LYS A 69 17.26 1.10 27.34
CA LYS A 69 17.65 0.72 28.72
C LYS A 69 17.61 -0.79 28.94
N GLN A 70 16.62 -1.48 28.40
CA GLN A 70 16.40 -2.92 28.63
C GLN A 70 17.33 -3.81 27.80
N THR A 71 17.57 -3.46 26.53
CA THR A 71 18.18 -4.35 25.54
C THR A 71 19.60 -3.88 25.16
N GLN A 72 20.38 -3.39 26.14
CA GLN A 72 21.65 -2.64 26.02
C GLN A 72 22.57 -3.00 24.83
N SER A 73 22.62 -4.27 24.42
CA SER A 73 23.44 -4.71 23.28
C SER A 73 22.85 -4.44 21.89
N LYS A 74 21.52 -4.52 21.70
CA LYS A 74 20.84 -4.37 20.39
C LYS A 74 19.39 -3.85 20.53
N PRO A 75 19.18 -2.54 20.77
CA PRO A 75 17.84 -1.96 20.83
C PRO A 75 17.10 -2.07 19.48
N ASN A 76 15.79 -2.35 19.53
CA ASN A 76 14.99 -2.60 18.33
C ASN A 76 13.82 -1.61 18.20
N LEU A 77 13.92 -0.70 17.24
CA LEU A 77 12.91 0.35 17.00
C LEU A 77 11.53 -0.22 16.59
N VAL A 78 11.49 -1.39 15.97
CA VAL A 78 10.22 -2.07 15.62
C VAL A 78 9.50 -2.51 16.90
N ARG A 79 10.23 -2.98 17.90
CA ARG A 79 9.64 -3.39 19.18
C ARG A 79 9.10 -2.21 19.97
N ALA A 80 9.83 -1.09 19.98
CA ALA A 80 9.33 0.17 20.53
C ALA A 80 8.07 0.67 19.79
N THR A 81 8.05 0.55 18.46
CA THR A 81 6.87 0.87 17.64
C THR A 81 5.67 0.01 18.01
N LEU A 82 5.83 -1.31 18.06
CA LEU A 82 4.76 -2.24 18.44
C LEU A 82 4.23 -1.98 19.86
N LYS A 83 5.11 -1.66 20.82
CA LYS A 83 4.71 -1.25 22.18
C LYS A 83 3.91 0.06 22.19
N THR A 84 4.23 1.00 21.30
CA THR A 84 3.55 2.32 21.22
C THR A 84 2.14 2.20 20.67
N MET A 85 1.95 1.36 19.65
CA MET A 85 0.63 1.15 19.04
C MET A 85 -0.23 0.11 19.77
N GLY A 86 0.41 -0.72 20.60
CA GLY A 86 -0.22 -1.86 21.25
C GLY A 86 -0.76 -2.87 20.23
N TRP A 87 -1.87 -3.51 20.58
CA TRP A 87 -2.50 -4.55 19.75
C TRP A 87 -3.42 -3.98 18.65
N GLY A 88 -3.67 -2.66 18.63
CA GLY A 88 -4.65 -2.02 17.74
C GLY A 88 -4.45 -2.32 16.24
N PRO A 89 -3.23 -2.14 15.68
CA PRO A 89 -2.96 -2.48 14.28
C PRO A 89 -3.13 -3.97 14.01
N LEU A 90 -2.66 -4.84 14.91
CA LEU A 90 -2.77 -6.30 14.74
C LEU A 90 -4.25 -6.73 14.71
N LEU A 91 -5.07 -6.21 15.63
CA LEU A 91 -6.50 -6.46 15.69
C LEU A 91 -7.24 -5.91 14.47
N THR A 92 -6.75 -4.82 13.86
CA THR A 92 -7.32 -4.28 12.63
C THR A 92 -7.19 -5.28 11.48
N GLY A 93 -6.10 -6.04 11.42
CA GLY A 93 -5.93 -7.14 10.47
C GLY A 93 -7.03 -8.20 10.51
N LEU A 94 -7.67 -8.43 11.67
CA LEU A 94 -8.77 -9.39 11.79
C LEU A 94 -10.00 -8.99 10.97
N LEU A 95 -10.16 -7.71 10.62
CA LEU A 95 -11.25 -7.24 9.74
C LEU A 95 -11.08 -7.73 8.29
N LEU A 96 -9.89 -8.19 7.89
CA LEU A 96 -9.69 -8.82 6.59
C LEU A 96 -10.30 -10.22 6.54
N ILE A 97 -10.40 -10.95 7.64
CA ILE A 97 -10.96 -12.32 7.66
C ILE A 97 -12.41 -12.34 7.11
N PRO A 98 -13.38 -11.58 7.66
CA PRO A 98 -14.73 -11.56 7.11
C PRO A 98 -14.77 -10.99 5.69
N THR A 99 -13.84 -10.10 5.35
CA THR A 99 -13.70 -9.57 3.99
C THR A 99 -13.35 -10.68 3.00
N GLU A 100 -12.31 -11.47 3.28
CA GLU A 100 -11.90 -12.57 2.42
C GLU A 100 -12.96 -13.68 2.35
N LEU A 101 -13.55 -14.08 3.49
CA LEU A 101 -14.63 -15.07 3.50
C LEU A 101 -15.82 -14.61 2.65
N ALA A 102 -16.23 -13.35 2.77
CA ALA A 102 -17.32 -12.81 1.98
C ALA A 102 -16.99 -12.75 0.48
N LYS A 103 -15.76 -12.34 0.11
CA LYS A 103 -15.30 -12.38 -1.30
C LYS A 103 -15.37 -13.78 -1.90
N PHE A 104 -14.89 -14.80 -1.17
CA PHE A 104 -14.93 -16.19 -1.64
C PHE A 104 -16.34 -16.78 -1.66
N SER A 105 -17.22 -16.37 -0.76
CA SER A 105 -18.62 -16.84 -0.77
C SER A 105 -19.41 -16.33 -1.97
N GLN A 106 -19.12 -15.13 -2.47
CA GLN A 106 -19.87 -14.51 -3.56
C GLN A 106 -19.93 -15.36 -4.83
N PRO A 107 -18.81 -15.81 -5.42
CA PRO A 107 -18.85 -16.60 -6.63
C PRO A 107 -19.41 -18.01 -6.39
N ILE A 108 -19.24 -18.59 -5.19
CA ILE A 108 -19.87 -19.88 -4.83
C ILE A 108 -21.40 -19.75 -4.83
N LEU A 109 -21.92 -18.71 -4.19
CA LEU A 109 -23.36 -18.44 -4.17
C LEU A 109 -23.88 -18.10 -5.57
N LEU A 110 -23.10 -17.38 -6.38
CA LEU A 110 -23.42 -17.08 -7.78
C LEU A 110 -23.49 -18.37 -8.62
N THR A 111 -22.60 -19.33 -8.40
CA THR A 111 -22.66 -20.65 -9.05
C THR A 111 -23.95 -21.38 -8.74
N PHE A 112 -24.41 -21.36 -7.48
CA PHE A 112 -25.72 -21.93 -7.15
C PHE A 112 -26.88 -21.15 -7.79
N LEU A 113 -26.77 -19.82 -7.89
CA LEU A 113 -27.79 -18.99 -8.53
C LEU A 113 -27.88 -19.25 -10.05
N MET A 114 -26.75 -19.52 -10.71
CA MET A 114 -26.74 -19.96 -12.12
C MET A 114 -27.54 -21.27 -12.30
N GLY A 115 -27.66 -22.09 -11.25
CA GLY A 115 -28.56 -23.25 -11.12
C GLY A 115 -30.01 -23.01 -11.50
N PHE A 116 -30.50 -21.79 -11.25
CA PHE A 116 -31.88 -21.39 -11.54
C PHE A 116 -32.11 -21.08 -13.03
N PHE A 117 -31.06 -20.72 -13.76
CA PHE A 117 -31.14 -20.33 -15.17
C PHE A 117 -30.84 -21.48 -16.14
N ASP A 118 -30.65 -22.70 -15.63
CA ASP A 118 -30.53 -23.89 -16.46
C ASP A 118 -31.84 -24.21 -17.19
N ILE A 119 -31.71 -24.95 -18.31
CA ILE A 119 -32.82 -25.46 -19.11
C ILE A 119 -33.84 -26.23 -18.24
N CYS A 120 -33.35 -26.96 -17.24
CA CYS A 120 -34.17 -27.57 -16.20
C CYS A 120 -33.80 -26.94 -14.85
N PRO A 121 -34.56 -25.93 -14.37
CA PRO A 121 -34.23 -25.27 -13.11
C PRO A 121 -34.28 -26.28 -11.97
N THR A 122 -33.13 -26.48 -11.34
CA THR A 122 -32.95 -27.44 -10.23
C THR A 122 -33.41 -26.88 -8.89
N ILE A 123 -33.84 -25.61 -8.88
CA ILE A 123 -33.97 -24.76 -7.70
C ILE A 123 -35.30 -23.99 -7.77
N SER A 124 -35.99 -23.86 -6.63
CA SER A 124 -37.22 -23.05 -6.52
C SER A 124 -36.94 -21.54 -6.59
N ALA A 125 -37.92 -20.76 -7.06
CA ALA A 125 -37.81 -19.30 -7.11
C ALA A 125 -37.55 -18.67 -5.73
N SER A 126 -38.10 -19.23 -4.65
CA SER A 126 -37.87 -18.76 -3.28
C SER A 126 -36.41 -18.94 -2.84
N TYR A 127 -35.79 -20.06 -3.20
CA TYR A 127 -34.37 -20.30 -2.90
C TYR A 127 -33.46 -19.40 -3.76
N ALA A 128 -33.83 -19.13 -5.01
CA ALA A 128 -33.10 -18.18 -5.85
C ALA A 128 -33.09 -16.76 -5.24
N TRP A 129 -34.23 -16.26 -4.76
CA TRP A 129 -34.29 -14.97 -4.04
C TRP A 129 -33.45 -14.97 -2.77
N LEU A 130 -33.41 -16.08 -2.03
CA LEU A 130 -32.53 -16.23 -0.87
C LEU A 130 -31.05 -16.14 -1.25
N LEU A 131 -30.63 -16.78 -2.35
CA LEU A 131 -29.26 -16.66 -2.86
C LEU A 131 -28.91 -15.23 -3.31
N VAL A 132 -29.84 -14.52 -3.94
CA VAL A 132 -29.67 -13.10 -4.30
C VAL A 132 -29.52 -12.23 -3.04
N ALA A 133 -30.34 -12.45 -2.02
CA ALA A 133 -30.21 -11.75 -0.74
C ALA A 133 -28.86 -12.07 -0.06
N ALA A 134 -28.44 -13.34 -0.06
CA ALA A 134 -27.19 -13.79 0.55
C ALA A 134 -25.96 -13.22 -0.17
N THR A 135 -25.92 -13.25 -1.50
CA THR A 135 -24.85 -12.64 -2.32
C THR A 135 -24.76 -11.13 -2.09
N SER A 136 -25.89 -10.44 -2.06
CA SER A 136 -25.95 -9.00 -1.78
C SER A 136 -25.45 -8.66 -0.38
N LEU A 137 -25.84 -9.44 0.62
CA LEU A 137 -25.38 -9.28 2.00
C LEU A 137 -23.87 -9.53 2.12
N ALA A 138 -23.35 -10.57 1.46
CA ALA A 138 -21.92 -10.83 1.41
C ALA A 138 -21.13 -9.67 0.77
N ALA A 139 -21.67 -9.05 -0.30
CA ALA A 139 -21.06 -7.87 -0.91
C ALA A 139 -21.02 -6.67 0.05
N LEU A 140 -22.10 -6.42 0.81
CA LEU A 140 -22.15 -5.36 1.82
C LEU A 140 -21.17 -5.60 2.97
N ILE A 141 -21.11 -6.83 3.48
CA ILE A 141 -20.15 -7.21 4.54
C ILE A 141 -18.72 -7.01 4.04
N CYS A 142 -18.41 -7.50 2.83
CA CYS A 142 -17.11 -7.32 2.21
C CYS A 142 -16.74 -5.83 2.09
N SER A 143 -17.62 -5.01 1.49
CA SER A 143 -17.35 -3.59 1.28
C SER A 143 -17.16 -2.84 2.61
N THR A 144 -18.05 -3.04 3.58
CA THR A 144 -17.97 -2.35 4.88
C THR A 144 -16.74 -2.76 5.67
N ALA A 145 -16.43 -4.05 5.78
CA ALA A 145 -15.25 -4.54 6.48
C ALA A 145 -13.94 -4.08 5.81
N TYR A 146 -13.88 -4.11 4.47
CA TYR A 146 -12.75 -3.63 3.69
C TYR A 146 -12.46 -2.14 3.94
N HIS A 147 -13.47 -1.28 3.86
CA HIS A 147 -13.29 0.15 4.11
C HIS A 147 -12.96 0.46 5.57
N GLN A 148 -13.53 -0.29 6.52
CA GLN A 148 -13.17 -0.18 7.93
C GLN A 148 -11.72 -0.58 8.20
N TYR A 149 -11.24 -1.65 7.57
CA TYR A 149 -9.84 -2.04 7.62
C TYR A 149 -8.93 -0.92 7.09
N PHE A 150 -9.16 -0.47 5.85
CA PHE A 150 -8.31 0.51 5.20
C PHE A 150 -8.29 1.86 5.92
N HIS A 151 -9.43 2.31 6.43
CA HIS A 151 -9.49 3.55 7.20
C HIS A 151 -8.62 3.46 8.47
N ARG A 152 -8.80 2.39 9.26
CA ARG A 152 -8.08 2.21 10.53
C ARG A 152 -6.58 2.01 10.33
N ILE A 153 -6.18 1.15 9.39
CA ILE A 153 -4.76 0.87 9.15
C ILE A 153 -4.02 2.11 8.60
N THR A 154 -4.69 2.94 7.80
CA THR A 154 -4.13 4.20 7.30
C THR A 154 -3.91 5.20 8.43
N ILE A 155 -4.85 5.32 9.38
CA ILE A 155 -4.67 6.17 10.57
C ILE A 155 -3.46 5.69 11.38
N TYR A 156 -3.33 4.39 11.60
CA TYR A 156 -2.17 3.82 12.29
C TYR A 156 -0.85 4.11 11.55
N GLY A 157 -0.83 3.97 10.21
CA GLY A 157 0.32 4.34 9.39
C GLY A 157 0.70 5.82 9.53
N LEU A 158 -0.30 6.71 9.50
CA LEU A 158 -0.11 8.14 9.66
C LEU A 158 0.40 8.51 11.05
N GLN A 159 -0.16 7.91 12.11
CA GLN A 159 0.30 8.09 13.48
C GLN A 159 1.80 7.77 13.62
N MET A 160 2.23 6.66 13.02
CA MET A 160 3.65 6.28 13.05
C MET A 160 4.52 7.21 12.23
N ARG A 161 4.08 7.63 11.04
CA ARG A 161 4.81 8.63 10.25
C ARG A 161 5.06 9.92 11.06
N VAL A 162 4.05 10.41 11.76
CA VAL A 162 4.15 11.60 12.62
C VAL A 162 5.09 11.35 13.80
N ALA A 163 4.92 10.24 14.51
CA ALA A 163 5.75 9.89 15.67
C ALA A 163 7.24 9.77 15.31
N TYR A 164 7.56 9.08 14.20
CA TYR A 164 8.93 8.95 13.70
C TYR A 164 9.51 10.31 13.32
N THR A 165 8.75 11.13 12.58
CA THR A 165 9.19 12.47 12.17
C THR A 165 9.53 13.34 13.39
N GLY A 166 8.68 13.34 14.41
CA GLY A 166 8.93 14.07 15.65
C GLY A 166 10.15 13.53 16.42
N LEU A 167 10.32 12.20 16.48
CA LEU A 167 11.46 11.58 17.16
C LEU A 167 12.79 11.91 16.47
N ILE A 168 12.80 11.84 15.14
CA ILE A 168 13.93 12.24 14.29
C ILE A 168 14.27 13.71 14.53
N PHE A 169 13.27 14.59 14.51
CA PHE A 169 13.47 16.02 14.75
C PHE A 169 14.09 16.29 16.13
N ARG A 170 13.56 15.67 17.19
CA ARG A 170 14.13 15.78 18.54
C ARG A 170 15.55 15.23 18.63
N LYS A 171 15.84 14.14 17.92
CA LYS A 171 17.19 13.56 17.87
C LYS A 171 18.17 14.51 17.21
N ILE A 172 17.81 15.11 16.08
CA ILE A 172 18.66 16.07 15.35
C ILE A 172 19.04 17.25 16.24
N LEU A 173 18.08 17.80 17.00
CA LEU A 173 18.33 18.90 17.94
C LEU A 173 19.27 18.55 19.11
N ARG A 174 19.51 17.25 19.36
CA ARG A 174 20.40 16.75 20.43
C ARG A 174 21.71 16.14 19.89
N LEU A 175 21.93 16.16 18.57
CA LEU A 175 23.19 15.66 17.99
C LEU A 175 24.34 16.62 18.28
N SER A 176 25.55 16.08 18.41
CA SER A 176 26.76 16.90 18.52
C SER A 176 27.04 17.63 17.20
N SER A 177 27.74 18.77 17.26
CA SER A 177 28.16 19.50 16.06
C SER A 177 29.00 18.63 15.11
N HIS A 178 29.78 17.68 15.62
CA HIS A 178 30.53 16.75 14.78
C HIS A 178 29.60 15.80 14.02
N SER A 179 28.65 15.17 14.69
CA SER A 179 27.70 14.25 14.07
C SER A 179 26.74 14.95 13.09
N ILE A 180 26.30 16.17 13.41
CA ILE A 180 25.41 16.93 12.53
C ILE A 180 26.16 17.46 11.30
N ASN A 181 27.44 17.82 11.41
CA ASN A 181 28.26 18.22 10.25
C ASN A 181 28.49 17.06 9.28
N ASN A 182 28.45 15.81 9.76
CA ASN A 182 28.50 14.61 8.92
C ASN A 182 27.17 14.32 8.20
N LEU A 183 26.06 14.95 8.63
CA LEU A 183 24.74 14.82 8.02
C LEU A 183 24.43 16.07 7.19
N SER A 184 24.32 15.91 5.88
CA SER A 184 23.88 17.01 5.03
C SER A 184 22.42 17.38 5.32
N SER A 185 22.08 18.67 5.19
CA SER A 185 20.69 19.12 5.28
C SER A 185 19.75 18.37 4.33
N GLY A 186 20.26 17.92 3.17
CA GLY A 186 19.51 17.11 2.21
C GLY A 186 19.22 15.68 2.69
N GLN A 187 20.15 15.05 3.41
CA GLN A 187 19.91 13.74 4.02
C GLN A 187 18.83 13.82 5.09
N ILE A 188 18.84 14.89 5.91
CA ILE A 188 17.82 15.13 6.94
C ILE A 188 16.43 15.31 6.32
N THR A 189 16.31 16.15 5.29
CA THR A 189 15.02 16.40 4.63
C THR A 189 14.50 15.16 3.90
N ASN A 190 15.38 14.35 3.29
CA ASN A 190 15.00 13.09 2.67
C ASN A 190 14.53 12.06 3.71
N LEU A 191 15.20 11.97 4.86
CA LEU A 191 14.86 11.06 5.94
C LEU A 191 13.49 11.36 6.57
N ILE A 192 13.10 12.65 6.63
CA ILE A 192 11.76 13.08 7.07
C ILE A 192 10.71 12.92 5.95
N SER A 193 11.03 13.27 4.71
CA SER A 193 10.03 13.37 3.64
C SER A 193 9.77 12.04 2.95
N ASN A 194 10.83 11.31 2.60
CA ASN A 194 10.74 10.04 1.87
C ASN A 194 10.61 8.86 2.83
N ASP A 195 11.48 8.73 3.82
CA ASP A 195 11.53 7.50 4.61
C ASP A 195 10.34 7.38 5.57
N ALA A 196 9.87 8.50 6.13
CA ALA A 196 8.66 8.49 6.97
C ALA A 196 7.39 8.13 6.16
N SER A 197 7.33 8.46 4.87
CA SER A 197 6.22 8.05 3.99
C SER A 197 6.22 6.54 3.70
N GLN A 198 7.41 5.90 3.70
CA GLN A 198 7.51 4.44 3.50
C GLN A 198 6.93 3.68 4.70
N ILE A 199 7.00 4.25 5.91
CA ILE A 199 6.41 3.66 7.12
C ILE A 199 4.89 3.57 6.95
N GLU A 200 4.26 4.68 6.55
CA GLU A 200 2.82 4.77 6.29
C GLU A 200 2.36 3.70 5.29
N LEU A 201 3.06 3.59 4.15
CA LEU A 201 2.77 2.60 3.10
C LEU A 201 3.03 1.16 3.56
N THR A 202 4.00 0.94 4.46
CA THR A 202 4.25 -0.39 5.03
C THR A 202 3.03 -0.86 5.83
N PHE A 203 2.47 -0.01 6.70
CA PHE A 203 1.25 -0.35 7.45
C PHE A 203 0.08 -0.64 6.52
N TYR A 204 -0.08 0.13 5.45
CA TYR A 204 -1.18 -0.03 4.50
C TYR A 204 -1.24 -1.45 3.90
N PHE A 205 -0.10 -2.07 3.61
CA PHE A 205 -0.02 -3.38 2.96
C PHE A 205 0.38 -4.55 3.87
N ILE A 206 0.83 -4.31 5.11
CA ILE A 206 1.49 -5.34 5.94
C ILE A 206 0.66 -6.61 6.16
N HIS A 207 -0.66 -6.50 6.30
CA HIS A 207 -1.50 -7.67 6.55
C HIS A 207 -1.65 -8.60 5.33
N TYR A 208 -1.36 -8.12 4.12
CA TYR A 208 -1.34 -8.98 2.94
C TYR A 208 -0.20 -10.01 2.95
N LEU A 209 0.82 -9.85 3.81
CA LEU A 209 1.88 -10.84 4.00
C LEU A 209 1.36 -12.18 4.54
N TRP A 210 0.32 -12.16 5.38
CA TRP A 210 -0.26 -13.39 5.93
C TRP A 210 -1.61 -13.74 5.28
N VAL A 211 -2.36 -12.75 4.78
CA VAL A 211 -3.61 -13.01 4.03
C VAL A 211 -3.32 -13.73 2.71
N ALA A 212 -2.30 -13.30 1.94
CA ALA A 212 -2.02 -13.91 0.64
C ALA A 212 -1.67 -15.41 0.72
N PRO A 213 -0.83 -15.91 1.65
CA PRO A 213 -0.62 -17.34 1.83
C PRO A 213 -1.89 -18.13 2.18
N LEU A 214 -2.76 -17.57 3.03
CA LEU A 214 -4.04 -18.21 3.37
C LEU A 214 -4.97 -18.26 2.16
N GLU A 215 -4.97 -17.20 1.36
CA GLU A 215 -5.75 -17.11 0.13
C GLU A 215 -5.28 -18.12 -0.92
N ILE A 216 -3.97 -18.23 -1.15
CA ILE A 216 -3.36 -19.25 -2.01
C ILE A 216 -3.77 -20.65 -1.55
N ALA A 217 -3.67 -20.94 -0.24
CA ALA A 217 -4.05 -22.24 0.30
C ALA A 217 -5.54 -22.55 0.08
N PHE A 218 -6.43 -21.58 0.34
CA PHE A 218 -7.86 -21.73 0.10
C PHE A 218 -8.15 -22.05 -1.37
N VAL A 219 -7.53 -21.30 -2.29
CA VAL A 219 -7.75 -21.47 -3.71
C VAL A 219 -7.17 -22.79 -4.23
N ILE A 220 -6.01 -23.24 -3.75
CA ILE A 220 -5.47 -24.57 -4.05
C ILE A 220 -6.47 -25.67 -3.67
N ILE A 221 -6.95 -25.64 -2.41
CA ILE A 221 -7.92 -26.64 -1.91
C ILE A 221 -9.20 -26.61 -2.75
N PHE A 222 -9.67 -25.41 -3.09
CA PHE A 222 -10.87 -25.21 -3.88
C PHE A 222 -10.72 -25.78 -5.29
N PHE A 223 -9.69 -25.38 -6.04
CA PHE A 223 -9.46 -25.88 -7.40
C PHE A 223 -9.16 -27.38 -7.43
N TRP A 224 -8.47 -27.91 -6.40
CA TRP A 224 -8.23 -29.35 -6.28
C TRP A 224 -9.54 -30.14 -6.24
N LYS A 225 -10.57 -29.63 -5.55
CA LYS A 225 -11.88 -30.27 -5.47
C LYS A 225 -12.57 -30.37 -6.84
N TYR A 226 -12.42 -29.37 -7.70
CA TYR A 226 -13.11 -29.32 -9.00
C TYR A 226 -12.31 -29.94 -10.15
N VAL A 227 -11.00 -29.66 -10.24
CA VAL A 227 -10.16 -30.02 -11.39
C VAL A 227 -8.97 -30.90 -11.02
N LYS A 228 -8.88 -31.34 -9.75
CA LYS A 228 -7.84 -32.24 -9.25
C LYS A 228 -6.44 -31.73 -9.62
N TYR A 229 -5.62 -32.57 -10.26
CA TYR A 229 -4.22 -32.28 -10.57
C TYR A 229 -4.04 -31.13 -11.58
N ILE A 230 -5.03 -30.78 -12.39
CA ILE A 230 -4.93 -29.66 -13.35
C ILE A 230 -4.81 -28.32 -12.62
N SER A 231 -5.35 -28.22 -11.41
CA SER A 231 -5.18 -27.05 -10.55
C SER A 231 -3.72 -26.67 -10.31
N LEU A 232 -2.81 -27.65 -10.32
CA LEU A 232 -1.38 -27.44 -10.11
C LEU A 232 -0.75 -26.54 -11.20
N ILE A 233 -1.33 -26.50 -12.41
CA ILE A 233 -0.86 -25.65 -13.50
C ILE A 233 -1.08 -24.17 -13.16
N ALA A 234 -2.28 -23.83 -12.68
CA ALA A 234 -2.60 -22.47 -12.27
C ALA A 234 -1.78 -22.03 -11.04
N VAL A 235 -1.59 -22.94 -10.09
CA VAL A 235 -0.77 -22.70 -8.89
C VAL A 235 0.69 -22.50 -9.28
N GLY A 236 1.23 -23.36 -10.14
CA GLY A 236 2.58 -23.25 -10.68
C GLY A 236 2.80 -21.92 -11.40
N TYR A 237 1.88 -21.51 -12.27
CA TYR A 237 1.95 -20.21 -12.94
C TYR A 237 1.89 -19.02 -11.95
N THR A 238 1.03 -19.10 -10.94
CA THR A 238 0.93 -18.07 -9.88
C THR A 238 2.24 -17.94 -9.10
N LEU A 239 2.85 -19.07 -8.70
CA LEU A 239 4.14 -19.08 -8.01
C LEU A 239 5.28 -18.54 -8.89
N CYS A 240 5.32 -18.95 -10.17
CA CYS A 240 6.29 -18.44 -11.14
C CYS A 240 6.17 -16.92 -11.29
N LEU A 241 4.94 -16.39 -11.42
CA LEU A 241 4.71 -14.95 -11.50
C LEU A 241 5.15 -14.24 -10.23
N LEU A 242 4.86 -14.77 -9.04
CA LEU A 242 5.31 -14.18 -7.78
C LEU A 242 6.84 -14.06 -7.72
N ILE A 243 7.57 -15.09 -8.15
CA ILE A 243 9.04 -15.07 -8.20
C ILE A 243 9.53 -14.01 -9.20
N ILE A 244 8.93 -13.94 -10.39
CA ILE A 244 9.26 -12.94 -11.41
C ILE A 244 9.01 -11.52 -10.85
N GLN A 245 7.84 -11.28 -10.28
CA GLN A 245 7.43 -10.00 -9.68
C GLN A 245 8.36 -9.59 -8.52
N ALA A 246 8.73 -10.51 -7.65
CA ALA A 246 9.71 -10.26 -6.58
C ALA A 246 11.10 -9.93 -7.13
N SER A 247 11.52 -10.59 -8.21
CA SER A 247 12.84 -10.38 -8.84
C SER A 247 12.96 -8.98 -9.45
N PHE A 248 11.89 -8.44 -10.03
CA PHE A 248 11.84 -7.04 -10.48
C PHE A 248 12.14 -6.05 -9.37
N GLY A 249 11.83 -6.37 -8.11
CA GLY A 249 12.14 -5.52 -6.96
C GLY A 249 13.61 -5.10 -6.88
N ARG A 250 14.55 -6.04 -7.07
CA ARG A 250 15.99 -5.73 -7.06
C ARG A 250 16.40 -4.84 -8.23
N LEU A 251 15.82 -5.10 -9.41
CA LEU A 251 16.07 -4.31 -10.60
C LEU A 251 15.57 -2.86 -10.44
N PHE A 252 14.40 -2.66 -9.83
CA PHE A 252 13.88 -1.33 -9.52
C PHE A 252 14.77 -0.55 -8.56
N VAL A 253 15.31 -1.21 -7.53
CA VAL A 253 16.26 -0.58 -6.60
C VAL A 253 17.53 -0.15 -7.34
N TYR A 254 18.09 -1.03 -8.18
CA TYR A 254 19.26 -0.73 -9.00
C TYR A 254 19.02 0.46 -9.94
N LEU A 255 17.89 0.46 -10.66
CA LEU A 255 17.54 1.56 -11.58
C LEU A 255 17.30 2.87 -10.84
N ARG A 256 16.65 2.83 -9.68
CA ARG A 256 16.48 4.01 -8.83
C ARG A 256 17.83 4.64 -8.48
N ALA A 257 18.83 3.84 -8.13
CA ALA A 257 20.18 4.34 -7.84
C ALA A 257 20.83 5.00 -9.06
N ARG A 258 20.72 4.41 -10.26
CA ARG A 258 21.25 5.02 -11.49
C ARG A 258 20.55 6.34 -11.86
N ILE A 259 19.23 6.37 -11.72
CA ILE A 259 18.43 7.59 -11.95
C ILE A 259 18.91 8.69 -11.02
N LEU A 260 18.97 8.42 -9.70
CA LEU A 260 19.42 9.38 -8.70
C LEU A 260 20.82 9.91 -9.01
N HIS A 261 21.78 9.05 -9.38
CA HIS A 261 23.13 9.47 -9.74
C HIS A 261 23.16 10.50 -10.89
N VAL A 262 22.40 10.28 -11.97
CA VAL A 262 22.35 11.22 -13.10
C VAL A 262 21.56 12.48 -12.76
N THR A 263 20.47 12.34 -11.99
CA THR A 263 19.67 13.47 -11.51
C THR A 263 20.52 14.38 -10.62
N ASP A 264 21.35 13.83 -9.74
CA ASP A 264 22.25 14.58 -8.85
C ASP A 264 23.31 15.35 -9.64
N GLU A 265 23.93 14.72 -10.65
CA GLU A 265 24.86 15.39 -11.59
C GLU A 265 24.20 16.63 -12.23
N ARG A 266 22.96 16.47 -12.72
CA ARG A 266 22.19 17.56 -13.35
C ARG A 266 21.87 18.68 -12.36
N ILE A 267 21.38 18.35 -11.17
CA ILE A 267 20.98 19.33 -10.15
C ILE A 267 22.20 20.12 -9.67
N LYS A 268 23.34 19.45 -9.45
CA LYS A 268 24.60 20.10 -9.05
C LYS A 268 25.02 21.16 -10.07
N ILE A 269 25.12 20.80 -11.35
CA ILE A 269 25.52 21.72 -12.42
C ILE A 269 24.53 22.88 -12.57
N MET A 270 23.21 22.61 -12.50
CA MET A 270 22.22 23.69 -12.53
C MET A 270 22.37 24.65 -11.34
N SER A 271 22.65 24.14 -10.14
CA SER A 271 22.86 24.99 -8.96
C SER A 271 24.10 25.88 -9.12
N GLU A 272 25.20 25.35 -9.65
CA GLU A 272 26.42 26.12 -9.94
C GLU A 272 26.17 27.23 -10.97
N ILE A 273 25.45 26.92 -12.06
CA ILE A 273 25.09 27.90 -13.10
C ILE A 273 24.21 29.02 -12.54
N ILE A 274 23.20 28.69 -11.73
CA ILE A 274 22.29 29.69 -11.14
C ILE A 274 23.05 30.61 -10.18
N LYS A 275 23.95 30.06 -9.35
CA LYS A 275 24.82 30.85 -8.45
C LYS A 275 25.71 31.82 -9.22
N SER A 276 26.16 31.45 -10.42
CA SER A 276 27.07 32.23 -11.25
C SER A 276 26.39 32.88 -12.47
N MET A 277 25.07 33.09 -12.43
CA MET A 277 24.27 33.50 -13.60
C MET A 277 24.75 34.80 -14.25
N ARG A 278 25.24 35.75 -13.44
CA ARG A 278 25.79 37.03 -13.94
C ARG A 278 26.99 36.81 -14.86
N ILE A 279 27.91 35.90 -14.50
CA ILE A 279 29.09 35.57 -15.31
C ILE A 279 28.63 34.88 -16.60
N VAL A 280 27.72 33.91 -16.50
CA VAL A 280 27.18 33.19 -17.65
C VAL A 280 26.58 34.15 -18.69
N LYS A 281 25.82 35.16 -18.22
CA LYS A 281 25.25 36.22 -19.07
C LYS A 281 26.32 37.14 -19.67
N MET A 282 27.31 37.55 -18.88
CA MET A 282 28.37 38.46 -19.34
C MET A 282 29.20 37.85 -20.48
N TYR A 283 29.42 36.54 -20.46
CA TYR A 283 30.17 35.80 -21.48
C TYR A 283 29.31 35.13 -22.55
N CYS A 284 27.98 35.34 -22.53
CA CYS A 284 27.04 34.71 -23.46
C CYS A 284 27.16 33.16 -23.53
N TRP A 285 27.42 32.51 -22.38
CA TRP A 285 27.64 31.06 -22.27
C TRP A 285 26.35 30.23 -22.16
N GLU A 286 25.17 30.84 -22.32
CA GLU A 286 23.89 30.17 -22.07
C GLU A 286 23.68 28.95 -22.97
N THR A 287 24.05 29.06 -24.25
CA THR A 287 23.89 27.97 -25.23
C THR A 287 24.80 26.80 -24.91
N ALA A 288 26.04 27.05 -24.48
CA ALA A 288 26.99 26.02 -24.08
C ALA A 288 26.50 25.25 -22.84
N PHE A 289 26.08 25.96 -21.79
CA PHE A 289 25.54 25.33 -20.59
C PHE A 289 24.21 24.63 -20.84
N TYR A 290 23.33 25.20 -21.67
CA TYR A 290 22.09 24.54 -22.09
C TYR A 290 22.39 23.19 -22.76
N ASN A 291 23.32 23.16 -23.72
CA ASN A 291 23.69 21.92 -24.40
C ASN A 291 24.30 20.90 -23.44
N LYS A 292 25.11 21.35 -22.48
CA LYS A 292 25.65 20.48 -21.42
C LYS A 292 24.53 19.87 -20.58
N ILE A 293 23.60 20.68 -20.04
CA ILE A 293 22.46 20.18 -19.25
C ILE A 293 21.58 19.25 -20.09
N ARG A 294 21.32 19.59 -21.36
CA ARG A 294 20.53 18.78 -22.29
C ARG A 294 21.15 17.39 -22.49
N SER A 295 22.48 17.30 -22.57
CA SER A 295 23.19 16.01 -22.69
C SER A 295 23.00 15.12 -21.45
N ILE A 296 23.04 15.70 -20.26
CA ILE A 296 22.79 14.99 -18.98
C ILE A 296 21.32 14.56 -18.91
N ARG A 297 20.39 15.47 -19.26
CA ARG A 297 18.95 15.19 -19.29
C ARG A 297 18.60 14.06 -20.25
N LYS A 298 19.25 13.97 -21.42
CA LYS A 298 19.07 12.83 -22.34
C LYS A 298 19.46 11.49 -21.67
N ARG A 299 20.60 11.44 -20.97
CA ARG A 299 21.02 10.24 -20.21
C ARG A 299 20.00 9.90 -19.11
N GLU A 300 19.52 10.91 -18.40
CA GLU A 300 18.51 10.75 -17.34
C GLU A 300 17.19 10.19 -17.88
N ILE A 301 16.67 10.75 -18.99
CA ILE A 301 15.41 10.32 -19.62
C ILE A 301 15.49 8.87 -20.08
N ILE A 302 16.64 8.42 -20.62
CA ILE A 302 16.81 7.01 -21.02
C ILE A 302 16.65 6.07 -19.82
N GLN A 303 17.19 6.43 -18.65
CA GLN A 303 17.03 5.62 -17.44
C GLN A 303 15.57 5.61 -16.96
N TYR A 304 14.88 6.74 -17.01
CA TYR A 304 13.44 6.81 -16.70
C TYR A 304 12.61 6.00 -17.69
N ALA A 305 12.89 6.07 -18.99
CA ALA A 305 12.19 5.32 -20.02
C ALA A 305 12.34 3.82 -19.79
N PHE A 306 13.55 3.35 -19.47
CA PHE A 306 13.79 1.95 -19.13
C PHE A 306 13.03 1.52 -17.87
N ARG A 307 13.03 2.34 -16.81
CA ARG A 307 12.22 2.06 -15.61
C ARG A 307 10.72 2.00 -15.91
N LEU A 308 10.20 2.96 -16.67
CA LEU A 308 8.78 3.01 -17.06
C LEU A 308 8.39 1.79 -17.90
N LEU A 309 9.25 1.36 -18.82
CA LEU A 309 9.05 0.14 -19.60
C LEU A 309 8.89 -1.07 -18.67
N LEU A 310 9.74 -1.19 -17.64
CA LEU A 310 9.64 -2.27 -16.66
C LEU A 310 8.38 -2.17 -15.79
N ASP A 311 8.00 -0.97 -15.35
CA ASP A 311 6.74 -0.74 -14.63
C ASP A 311 5.53 -1.15 -15.50
N CYS A 312 5.56 -0.85 -16.81
CA CYS A 312 4.55 -1.30 -17.78
C CYS A 312 4.53 -2.83 -17.91
N ILE A 313 5.69 -3.48 -18.07
CA ILE A 313 5.78 -4.96 -18.13
C ILE A 313 5.22 -5.58 -16.86
N GLN A 314 5.57 -5.04 -15.69
CA GLN A 314 5.09 -5.52 -14.39
C GLN A 314 3.54 -5.43 -14.30
N THR A 315 3.00 -4.30 -14.72
CA THR A 315 1.55 -4.03 -14.74
C THR A 315 0.83 -4.94 -15.74
N LEU A 316 1.42 -5.15 -16.92
CA LEU A 316 0.90 -6.06 -17.94
C LEU A 316 0.88 -7.49 -17.42
N LEU A 317 1.96 -7.99 -16.81
CA LEU A 317 2.02 -9.32 -16.20
C LEU A 317 0.93 -9.53 -15.13
N SER A 318 0.64 -8.50 -14.33
CA SER A 318 -0.47 -8.55 -13.37
C SER A 318 -1.84 -8.60 -14.07
N HIS A 319 -2.08 -7.76 -15.08
CA HIS A 319 -3.37 -7.71 -15.77
C HIS A 319 -3.66 -8.93 -16.64
N THR A 320 -2.64 -9.52 -17.27
CA THR A 320 -2.79 -10.72 -18.09
C THR A 320 -2.89 -12.00 -17.26
N TYR A 321 -2.63 -11.94 -15.96
CA TYR A 321 -2.69 -13.10 -15.06
C TYR A 321 -3.95 -13.93 -15.22
N ILE A 322 -5.13 -13.28 -15.18
CA ILE A 322 -6.42 -13.96 -15.25
C ILE A 322 -6.53 -14.69 -16.59
N SER A 323 -6.34 -13.98 -17.70
CA SER A 323 -6.47 -14.52 -19.05
C SER A 323 -5.49 -15.65 -19.34
N VAL A 324 -4.22 -15.52 -18.93
CA VAL A 324 -3.19 -16.55 -19.16
C VAL A 324 -3.44 -17.78 -18.29
N THR A 325 -3.76 -17.59 -17.00
CA THR A 325 -4.12 -18.71 -16.11
C THR A 325 -5.33 -19.46 -16.65
N PHE A 326 -6.32 -18.74 -17.18
CA PHE A 326 -7.47 -19.33 -17.83
C PHE A 326 -7.12 -20.11 -19.08
N LEU A 327 -6.31 -19.53 -19.97
CA LEU A 327 -5.90 -20.20 -21.20
C LEU A 327 -5.13 -21.49 -20.89
N MET A 328 -4.28 -21.48 -19.85
CA MET A 328 -3.55 -22.66 -19.40
C MET A 328 -4.48 -23.73 -18.80
N LEU A 329 -5.41 -23.35 -17.92
CA LEU A 329 -6.39 -24.27 -17.35
C LEU A 329 -7.30 -24.85 -18.43
N TYR A 330 -7.89 -24.01 -19.28
CA TYR A 330 -8.79 -24.44 -20.33
C TYR A 330 -8.08 -25.28 -21.38
N GLY A 331 -6.91 -24.83 -21.85
CA GLY A 331 -6.13 -25.55 -22.85
C GLY A 331 -5.78 -26.96 -22.38
N THR A 332 -5.40 -27.11 -21.10
CA THR A 332 -5.10 -28.44 -20.53
C THR A 332 -6.34 -29.29 -20.31
N MET A 333 -7.47 -28.71 -19.88
CA MET A 333 -8.73 -29.44 -19.79
C MET A 333 -9.23 -29.93 -21.15
N TRP A 334 -9.09 -29.09 -22.18
CA TRP A 334 -9.43 -29.43 -23.56
C TRP A 334 -8.54 -30.56 -24.10
N LEU A 335 -7.23 -30.47 -23.89
CA LEU A 335 -6.27 -31.52 -24.30
C LEU A 335 -6.51 -32.86 -23.60
N LEU A 336 -6.98 -32.84 -22.36
CA LEU A 336 -7.27 -34.04 -21.56
C LEU A 336 -8.69 -34.56 -21.75
N GLU A 337 -9.47 -33.96 -22.66
CA GLU A 337 -10.87 -34.31 -22.97
C GLU A 337 -11.80 -34.35 -21.73
N ILE A 338 -11.48 -33.54 -20.70
CA ILE A 338 -12.26 -33.47 -19.48
C ILE A 338 -13.46 -32.56 -19.73
N LYS A 339 -14.68 -33.12 -19.66
CA LYS A 339 -15.91 -32.32 -19.74
C LYS A 339 -15.96 -31.33 -18.57
N PHE A 340 -16.28 -30.08 -18.87
CA PHE A 340 -16.37 -29.01 -17.87
C PHE A 340 -17.68 -28.24 -17.96
N ASP A 341 -18.12 -27.79 -16.79
CA ASP A 341 -19.33 -26.99 -16.61
C ASP A 341 -19.00 -25.49 -16.75
N THR A 342 -19.83 -24.75 -17.47
CA THR A 342 -19.75 -23.28 -17.62
C THR A 342 -19.74 -22.58 -16.26
N ARG A 343 -20.40 -23.16 -15.25
CA ARG A 343 -20.41 -22.61 -13.89
C ARG A 343 -19.05 -22.64 -13.23
N PHE A 344 -18.28 -23.70 -13.45
CA PHE A 344 -16.92 -23.81 -12.93
C PHE A 344 -16.04 -22.71 -13.52
N PHE A 345 -16.22 -22.38 -14.80
CA PHE A 345 -15.46 -21.30 -15.45
C PHE A 345 -15.75 -19.94 -14.82
N ALA A 346 -17.03 -19.59 -14.65
CA ALA A 346 -17.41 -18.32 -14.03
C ALA A 346 -16.86 -18.21 -12.60
N LEU A 347 -16.96 -19.30 -11.83
CA LEU A 347 -16.44 -19.42 -10.48
C LEU A 347 -14.92 -19.23 -10.44
N ALA A 348 -14.19 -19.99 -11.25
CA ALA A 348 -12.74 -19.87 -11.39
C ALA A 348 -12.32 -18.43 -11.76
N ALA A 349 -13.14 -17.73 -12.56
CA ALA A 349 -12.82 -16.39 -13.03
C ALA A 349 -12.83 -15.38 -11.92
N CYS A 350 -13.90 -15.41 -11.13
CA CYS A 350 -14.03 -14.57 -9.96
C CYS A 350 -12.89 -14.86 -8.97
N MET A 351 -12.58 -16.14 -8.70
CA MET A 351 -11.50 -16.50 -7.77
C MET A 351 -10.13 -15.99 -8.22
N LEU A 352 -9.76 -16.22 -9.49
CA LEU A 352 -8.51 -15.73 -10.05
C LEU A 352 -8.47 -14.18 -10.08
N GLY A 353 -9.62 -13.55 -10.28
CA GLY A 353 -9.77 -12.10 -10.20
C GLY A 353 -9.44 -11.53 -8.82
N TYR A 354 -9.93 -12.16 -7.75
CA TYR A 354 -9.59 -11.76 -6.38
C TYR A 354 -8.11 -12.01 -6.07
N MET A 355 -7.59 -13.17 -6.47
CA MET A 355 -6.18 -13.52 -6.27
C MET A 355 -5.23 -12.51 -6.91
N ARG A 356 -5.55 -11.97 -8.09
CA ARG A 356 -4.73 -10.95 -8.75
C ARG A 356 -4.43 -9.78 -7.82
N LEU A 357 -5.47 -9.22 -7.21
CA LEU A 357 -5.32 -8.02 -6.38
C LEU A 357 -4.55 -8.33 -5.09
N SER A 358 -4.92 -9.39 -4.38
CA SER A 358 -4.33 -9.70 -3.08
C SER A 358 -2.91 -10.25 -3.19
N ILE A 359 -2.67 -11.18 -4.12
CA ILE A 359 -1.43 -11.97 -4.22
C ILE A 359 -0.44 -11.33 -5.18
N ILE A 360 -0.87 -10.87 -6.36
CA ILE A 360 0.08 -10.33 -7.35
C ILE A 360 0.45 -8.89 -7.02
N ASP A 361 -0.55 -8.06 -6.70
CA ASP A 361 -0.32 -6.64 -6.47
C ASP A 361 0.03 -6.37 -4.99
N PHE A 362 -0.91 -6.62 -4.07
CA PHE A 362 -0.78 -6.19 -2.68
C PHE A 362 0.31 -6.93 -1.90
N PHE A 363 0.47 -8.23 -2.07
CA PHE A 363 1.57 -8.96 -1.44
C PHE A 363 2.94 -8.49 -1.95
N THR A 364 3.10 -8.28 -3.26
CA THR A 364 4.34 -7.74 -3.83
C THR A 364 4.64 -6.35 -3.28
N TYR A 365 3.63 -5.49 -3.15
CA TYR A 365 3.77 -4.19 -2.49
C TYR A 365 4.14 -4.32 -1.02
N ALA A 366 3.50 -5.22 -0.28
CA ALA A 366 3.80 -5.46 1.13
C ALA A 366 5.26 -5.86 1.34
N VAL A 367 5.78 -6.80 0.52
CA VAL A 367 7.19 -7.22 0.55
C VAL A 367 8.10 -6.03 0.22
N ARG A 368 7.80 -5.28 -0.85
CA ARG A 368 8.61 -4.13 -1.28
C ARG A 368 8.70 -3.05 -0.20
N TYR A 369 7.56 -2.64 0.36
CA TYR A 369 7.52 -1.59 1.38
C TYR A 369 8.16 -2.06 2.69
N LEU A 370 7.96 -3.32 3.08
CA LEU A 370 8.63 -3.89 4.25
C LEU A 370 10.15 -3.89 4.10
N VAL A 371 10.68 -4.30 2.93
CA VAL A 371 12.12 -4.27 2.67
C VAL A 371 12.66 -2.84 2.73
N ASN A 372 11.96 -1.88 2.11
CA ASN A 372 12.35 -0.46 2.17
C ASN A 372 12.33 0.08 3.61
N TYR A 373 11.32 -0.28 4.40
CA TYR A 373 11.23 0.10 5.81
C TYR A 373 12.38 -0.51 6.64
N LEU A 374 12.70 -1.79 6.44
CA LEU A 374 13.82 -2.44 7.13
C LEU A 374 15.18 -1.85 6.74
N ALA A 375 15.33 -1.39 5.50
CA ALA A 375 16.50 -0.65 5.05
C ALA A 375 16.58 0.73 5.72
N ALA A 376 15.48 1.51 5.70
CA ALA A 376 15.39 2.82 6.35
C ALA A 376 15.61 2.76 7.87
N LYS A 377 15.15 1.68 8.52
CA LYS A 377 15.38 1.41 9.94
C LYS A 377 16.87 1.41 10.31
N LYS A 378 17.75 0.88 9.44
CA LYS A 378 19.20 0.91 9.70
C LYS A 378 19.69 2.35 9.81
N THR A 379 19.24 3.22 8.90
CA THR A 379 19.53 4.66 8.92
C THR A 379 18.98 5.37 10.15
N TYR A 380 17.81 4.97 10.66
CA TYR A 380 17.22 5.57 11.88
C TYR A 380 17.91 5.15 13.18
N THR A 381 18.60 4.01 13.18
CA THR A 381 19.19 3.42 14.39
C THR A 381 20.68 3.67 14.53
N SER A 382 21.38 3.94 13.42
CA SER A 382 22.72 4.54 13.40
C SER A 382 22.67 6.02 13.75
#